data_AF-A0A356UE16-F1
#
_entry.id   AF-A0A356UE16-F1
#
_cell.length_a   1.000
_cell.length_b   1.000
_cell.length_c   1.000
_cell.angle_alpha   90.00
_cell.angle_beta   90.00
_cell.angle_gamma   90.00
#
_symmetry.space_group_name_H-M   'P 1'
#
loop_
_entity.id
_entity.type
_entity.pdbx_description
1 polymer ?
#
loop_
_entity_poly.entity_id
_entity_poly.type
_entity_poly.pdbx_seq_one_letter_code
_entity_poly.pdbx_strand_id
1 'polypeptide(L)'
;CVNLMDEAERKGIHVDIAMLTNKLGIPVVGTAARSGRGLNRLKDIIDDMVAGRITTTPQQVVYDPELEASINEIEKRLAPHLPDWINSRWAALRLLERDYSILHQITGNKDHYFPQPLLKEEVALCLQ
;
A
#
# COMPACT_ATOMS: atom_id res chain seq x y z
N CYS A 1 -12.08 -0.02 -3.47
CA CYS A 1 -13.37 0.68 -3.27
C CYS A 1 -13.22 2.09 -3.81
N VAL A 2 -14.11 2.53 -4.71
CA VAL A 2 -14.19 3.93 -5.17
C VAL A 2 -15.48 4.50 -4.57
N ASN A 3 -15.34 5.32 -3.54
CA ASN A 3 -16.49 5.88 -2.84
C ASN A 3 -16.96 7.20 -3.47
N LEU A 4 -18.15 7.67 -3.07
CA LEU A 4 -18.78 8.91 -3.52
C LEU A 4 -19.26 8.87 -4.99
N MET A 5 -19.69 7.69 -5.47
CA MET A 5 -20.20 7.54 -6.83
C MET A 5 -21.45 8.37 -7.12
N ASP A 6 -22.30 8.60 -6.11
CA ASP A 6 -23.48 9.47 -6.20
C ASP A 6 -23.10 10.94 -6.44
N GLU A 7 -22.07 11.41 -5.76
CA GLU A 7 -21.54 12.77 -5.94
C GLU A 7 -20.81 12.92 -7.29
N ALA A 8 -20.09 11.88 -7.74
CA ALA A 8 -19.48 11.85 -9.06
C ALA A 8 -20.55 11.95 -10.17
N GLU A 9 -21.61 11.13 -10.09
CA GLU A 9 -22.78 11.19 -10.98
C GLU A 9 -23.41 12.59 -10.98
N ARG A 10 -23.63 13.19 -9.81
CA ARG A 10 -24.20 14.55 -9.67
C ARG A 10 -23.36 15.64 -10.33
N LYS A 11 -22.04 15.46 -10.35
CA LYS A 11 -21.09 16.39 -10.99
C LYS A 11 -20.82 16.08 -12.47
N GLY A 12 -21.51 15.09 -13.05
CA GLY A 12 -21.28 14.66 -14.43
C GLY A 12 -19.92 13.96 -14.64
N ILE A 13 -19.32 13.44 -13.57
CA ILE A 13 -18.07 12.69 -13.63
C ILE A 13 -18.41 11.21 -13.81
N HIS A 14 -17.98 10.63 -14.93
CA HIS A 14 -18.14 9.21 -15.20
C HIS A 14 -16.86 8.45 -14.86
N VAL A 15 -16.96 7.47 -13.96
CA VAL A 15 -15.83 6.60 -13.57
C VAL A 15 -16.02 5.23 -14.19
N ASP A 16 -15.11 4.85 -15.09
CA ASP A 16 -15.07 3.51 -15.67
C ASP A 16 -14.42 2.52 -14.69
N ILE A 17 -15.27 1.79 -13.96
CA ILE A 17 -14.85 0.79 -12.98
C ILE A 17 -14.14 -0.40 -13.63
N ALA A 18 -14.53 -0.79 -14.84
CA ALA A 18 -13.94 -1.91 -15.55
C ALA A 18 -12.53 -1.57 -16.02
N MET A 19 -12.35 -0.39 -16.63
CA MET A 19 -11.03 0.12 -16.98
C MET A 19 -10.14 0.25 -15.74
N LEU A 20 -10.66 0.79 -14.63
CA LEU A 20 -9.87 0.96 -13.40
C LEU A 20 -9.45 -0.38 -12.81
N THR A 21 -10.32 -1.39 -12.83
CA THR A 21 -10.00 -2.77 -12.42
C THR A 21 -8.84 -3.31 -13.25
N ASN A 22 -8.92 -3.19 -14.58
CA ASN A 22 -7.88 -3.67 -15.50
C ASN A 22 -6.54 -2.93 -15.30
N LYS A 23 -6.60 -1.60 -15.12
CA LYS A 23 -5.39 -0.78 -14.94
C LYS A 23 -4.70 -0.98 -13.60
N LEU A 24 -5.43 -1.31 -12.54
CA LEU A 24 -4.85 -1.51 -11.21
C LEU A 24 -4.50 -2.97 -10.93
N GLY A 25 -5.08 -3.93 -11.68
CA GLY A 25 -4.90 -5.37 -11.44
C GLY A 25 -5.55 -5.87 -10.15
N ILE A 26 -6.53 -5.12 -9.62
CA ILE A 26 -7.30 -5.45 -8.42
C ILE A 26 -8.79 -5.22 -8.67
N PRO A 27 -9.70 -5.96 -8.00
CA PRO A 27 -11.12 -5.70 -8.07
C PRO A 27 -11.46 -4.29 -7.60
N VAL A 28 -12.28 -3.59 -8.38
CA VAL A 28 -12.80 -2.27 -8.01
C VAL A 28 -14.31 -2.35 -7.86
N VAL A 29 -14.80 -1.80 -6.76
CA VAL A 29 -16.23 -1.64 -6.47
C VAL A 29 -16.51 -0.17 -6.27
N GLY A 30 -17.39 0.38 -7.10
CA GLY A 30 -17.95 1.73 -6.92
C GLY A 30 -19.00 1.72 -5.82
N THR A 31 -18.92 2.67 -4.88
CA THR A 31 -19.81 2.75 -3.72
C THR A 31 -20.35 4.15 -3.51
N ALA A 32 -21.52 4.24 -2.90
CA ALA A 32 -22.01 5.44 -2.22
C ALA A 32 -22.32 5.04 -0.78
N ALA A 33 -21.28 5.02 0.07
CA ALA A 33 -21.35 4.41 1.39
C ALA A 33 -22.48 4.97 2.26
N ARG A 34 -22.79 6.27 2.15
CA ARG A 34 -23.89 6.93 2.87
C ARG A 34 -25.26 6.30 2.57
N SER A 35 -25.46 5.79 1.36
CA SER A 35 -26.71 5.13 0.94
C SER A 35 -26.62 3.60 0.97
N GLY A 36 -25.48 3.04 1.41
CA GLY A 36 -25.23 1.59 1.39
C GLY A 36 -24.98 0.99 0.01
N ARG A 37 -25.07 1.78 -1.07
CA ARG A 37 -24.87 1.31 -2.46
C ARG A 37 -23.47 0.71 -2.62
N GLY A 38 -23.40 -0.52 -3.14
CA GLY A 38 -22.17 -1.23 -3.44
C GLY A 38 -21.48 -1.93 -2.26
N LEU A 39 -21.96 -1.74 -1.01
CA LEU A 39 -21.30 -2.31 0.18
C LEU A 39 -21.44 -3.84 0.28
N ASN A 40 -22.59 -4.40 -0.10
CA ASN A 40 -22.76 -5.87 -0.12
C ASN A 40 -21.79 -6.50 -1.12
N ARG A 41 -21.73 -5.96 -2.34
CA ARG A 41 -20.79 -6.41 -3.36
C ARG A 41 -19.33 -6.27 -2.92
N LEU A 42 -18.98 -5.21 -2.20
CA LEU A 42 -17.65 -5.03 -1.64
C LEU A 42 -17.31 -6.14 -0.63
N LYS A 43 -18.25 -6.53 0.24
CA LYS A 43 -18.06 -7.62 1.19
C LYS A 43 -17.87 -8.96 0.47
N ASP A 44 -18.72 -9.27 -0.53
CA ASP A 44 -18.59 -10.51 -1.30
C ASP A 44 -17.20 -10.63 -1.97
N ILE A 45 -16.70 -9.53 -2.54
CA ILE A 45 -15.37 -9.47 -3.16
C ILE A 45 -14.27 -9.70 -2.11
N ILE A 46 -14.38 -9.11 -0.92
CA ILE A 46 -13.42 -9.33 0.18
C ILE A 46 -13.42 -10.80 0.58
N ASP A 47 -14.59 -11.41 0.76
CA ASP A 47 -14.73 -12.83 1.10
C ASP A 47 -14.13 -13.73 0.02
N ASP A 48 -14.33 -13.40 -1.25
CA ASP A 48 -13.73 -14.10 -2.39
C ASP A 48 -12.20 -13.97 -2.44
N MET A 49 -11.65 -12.79 -2.11
CA MET A 49 -10.20 -12.56 -2.05
C MET A 49 -9.56 -13.32 -0.89
N VAL A 50 -10.15 -13.26 0.31
CA VAL A 50 -9.65 -13.97 1.49
C VAL A 50 -9.71 -15.48 1.28
N ALA A 51 -10.74 -15.98 0.62
CA ALA A 51 -10.87 -17.38 0.28
C ALA A 51 -10.01 -17.83 -0.93
N GLY A 52 -9.22 -16.92 -1.53
CA GLY A 52 -8.36 -17.22 -2.67
C GLY A 52 -9.09 -17.46 -3.99
N ARG A 53 -10.41 -17.19 -4.06
CA ARG A 53 -11.22 -17.31 -5.28
C ARG A 53 -10.91 -16.20 -6.29
N ILE A 54 -10.47 -15.05 -5.79
CA ILE A 54 -9.95 -13.95 -6.61
C ILE A 54 -8.45 -13.82 -6.34
N THR A 55 -7.65 -14.04 -7.38
CA THR A 55 -6.22 -13.70 -7.36
C THR A 55 -6.02 -12.32 -7.98
N THR A 56 -5.19 -11.49 -7.36
CA THR A 56 -4.88 -10.14 -7.84
C THR A 56 -3.48 -10.07 -8.43
N THR A 57 -3.27 -9.11 -9.32
CA THR A 57 -1.97 -8.77 -9.90
C THR A 57 -1.75 -7.26 -9.79
N PRO A 58 -1.62 -6.72 -8.55
CA PRO A 58 -1.54 -5.29 -8.34
C PRO A 58 -0.42 -4.66 -9.16
N GLN A 59 -0.74 -3.60 -9.90
CA GLN A 59 0.26 -2.88 -10.67
C GLN A 59 1.15 -2.06 -9.72
N GLN A 60 2.45 -2.35 -9.74
CA GLN A 60 3.45 -1.61 -8.99
C GLN A 60 3.79 -0.31 -9.72
N VAL A 61 3.76 0.81 -9.00
CA VAL A 61 4.20 2.10 -9.53
C VAL A 61 5.72 2.09 -9.69
N VAL A 62 6.17 2.42 -10.91
CA VAL A 62 7.57 2.62 -11.25
C VAL A 62 7.83 4.12 -11.36
N TYR A 63 8.76 4.61 -10.56
CA TYR A 63 9.20 5.99 -10.50
C TYR A 63 10.35 6.25 -11.48
N ASP A 64 10.86 7.48 -11.50
CA ASP A 64 12.05 7.81 -12.27
C ASP A 64 13.29 7.05 -11.75
N PRO A 65 14.33 6.88 -12.60
CA PRO A 65 15.48 6.02 -12.27
C PRO A 65 16.24 6.43 -11.00
N GLU A 66 16.30 7.72 -10.68
CA GLU A 66 17.02 8.23 -9.50
C GLU A 66 16.27 7.84 -8.22
N LEU A 67 14.96 8.02 -8.21
CA LEU A 67 14.12 7.60 -7.10
C LEU A 67 14.10 6.07 -6.95
N GLU A 68 14.03 5.31 -8.05
CA GLU A 68 14.12 3.84 -8.01
C GLU A 68 15.45 3.34 -7.46
N ALA A 69 16.58 3.99 -7.79
CA ALA A 69 17.88 3.64 -7.21
C ALA A 69 17.86 3.82 -5.68
N SER A 70 17.31 4.95 -5.22
CA SER A 70 17.19 5.28 -3.80
C SER A 70 16.27 4.31 -3.05
N ILE A 71 15.13 3.95 -3.63
CA ILE A 71 14.21 2.95 -3.08
C ILE A 71 14.91 1.60 -2.94
N ASN A 72 15.60 1.13 -3.99
CA ASN A 72 16.29 -0.15 -3.99
C ASN A 72 17.42 -0.22 -2.96
N GLU A 73 18.15 0.88 -2.76
CA GLU A 73 19.22 0.94 -1.77
C GLU A 73 18.66 0.80 -0.35
N ILE A 74 17.64 1.58 -0.01
CA ILE A 74 16.99 1.53 1.30
C ILE A 74 16.33 0.16 1.51
N GLU A 75 15.63 -0.34 0.49
CA GLU A 75 14.95 -1.63 0.55
C GLU A 75 15.90 -2.78 0.89
N LYS A 76 17.08 -2.84 0.25
CA LYS A 76 18.09 -3.86 0.52
C LYS A 76 18.61 -3.85 1.96
N ARG A 77 18.72 -2.67 2.57
CA ARG A 77 19.17 -2.52 3.96
C ARG A 77 18.04 -2.84 4.94
N LEU A 78 16.81 -2.46 4.63
CA LEU A 78 15.66 -2.71 5.50
C LEU A 78 15.17 -4.17 5.48
N ALA A 79 15.16 -4.82 4.32
CA ALA A 79 14.52 -6.12 4.12
C ALA A 79 14.97 -7.21 5.13
N PRO A 80 16.27 -7.35 5.49
CA PRO A 80 16.72 -8.34 6.48
C PRO A 80 16.16 -8.12 7.90
N HIS A 81 15.70 -6.90 8.18
CA HIS A 81 15.20 -6.53 9.49
C HIS A 81 13.68 -6.56 9.55
N LEU A 82 12.98 -6.36 8.43
CA LEU A 82 11.52 -6.28 8.41
C LEU A 82 10.85 -7.66 8.59
N PRO A 83 9.70 -7.71 9.29
CA PRO A 83 8.88 -8.92 9.31
C PRO A 83 8.39 -9.29 7.90
N ASP A 84 8.23 -10.59 7.63
CA ASP A 84 7.83 -11.11 6.31
C ASP A 84 6.50 -10.56 5.77
N TRP A 85 5.61 -10.08 6.65
CA TRP A 85 4.31 -9.52 6.28
C TRP A 85 4.38 -8.02 5.92
N ILE A 86 5.52 -7.35 6.13
CA ILE A 86 5.75 -5.97 5.71
C ILE A 86 6.40 -5.96 4.34
N ASN A 87 5.82 -5.19 3.42
CA ASN A 87 6.45 -4.91 2.13
C ASN A 87 7.64 -3.94 2.32
N SER A 88 8.84 -4.42 2.02
CA SER A 88 10.10 -3.69 2.16
C SER A 88 10.17 -2.42 1.31
N ARG A 89 9.69 -2.47 0.07
CA ARG A 89 9.57 -1.31 -0.82
C ARG A 89 8.66 -0.22 -0.23
N TRP A 90 7.52 -0.59 0.33
CA TRP A 90 6.61 0.36 0.98
C TRP A 90 7.28 1.06 2.17
N ALA A 91 7.99 0.31 3.01
CA ALA A 91 8.74 0.88 4.12
C ALA A 91 9.82 1.86 3.63
N ALA A 92 10.58 1.50 2.59
CA ALA A 92 11.57 2.38 1.97
C ALA A 92 10.96 3.71 1.48
N LEU A 93 9.81 3.66 0.80
CA LEU A 93 9.08 4.84 0.34
C LEU A 93 8.65 5.75 1.50
N ARG A 94 8.16 5.19 2.61
CA ARG A 94 7.78 5.98 3.80
C ARG A 94 9.00 6.70 4.41
N LEU A 95 10.16 6.06 4.43
CA LEU A 95 11.39 6.68 4.93
C LEU A 95 11.89 7.81 4.04
N LEU A 96 11.77 7.66 2.71
CA LEU A 96 12.08 8.74 1.76
C LEU A 96 11.17 9.96 1.97
N GLU A 97 9.91 9.73 2.37
CA GLU A 97 8.98 10.78 2.79
C GLU A 97 9.27 11.35 4.20
N ARG A 98 10.35 10.92 4.85
CA ARG A 98 10.77 11.31 6.21
C ARG A 98 9.76 10.90 7.30
N ASP A 99 8.91 9.92 7.01
CA ASP A 99 8.05 9.31 8.00
C ASP A 99 8.80 8.20 8.73
N TYR A 100 9.59 8.57 9.73
CA TYR A 100 10.31 7.60 10.57
C TYR A 100 9.41 6.93 11.61
N SER A 101 8.16 7.38 11.77
CA SER A 101 7.24 6.85 12.79
C SER A 101 6.87 5.39 12.51
N ILE A 102 6.90 4.99 11.23
CA ILE A 102 6.64 3.61 10.81
C ILE A 102 7.61 2.61 11.45
N LEU A 103 8.87 3.02 11.69
CA LEU A 103 9.87 2.16 12.30
C LEU A 103 9.50 1.83 13.74
N HIS A 104 8.92 2.78 14.48
CA HIS A 104 8.44 2.51 15.82
C HIS A 104 7.18 1.63 15.82
N GLN A 105 6.28 1.82 14.85
CA GLN A 105 5.04 1.07 14.78
C GLN A 105 5.25 -0.40 14.37
N ILE A 106 6.16 -0.64 13.42
CA ILE A 106 6.51 -2.00 12.97
C ILE A 106 7.25 -2.77 14.09
N THR A 107 8.01 -2.07 14.93
CA THR A 107 8.81 -2.68 16.01
C THR A 107 8.09 -2.77 17.36
N GLY A 108 6.89 -2.21 17.46
CA GLY A 108 6.19 -1.95 18.73
C GLY A 108 5.48 -3.14 19.39
N ASN A 109 5.52 -4.35 18.81
CA ASN A 109 4.85 -5.52 19.39
C ASN A 109 5.83 -6.67 19.69
N LYS A 110 6.24 -6.68 20.97
CA LYS A 110 6.65 -7.80 21.83
C LYS A 110 7.52 -8.90 21.21
N ASP A 111 8.70 -9.04 21.82
CA ASP A 111 9.56 -10.23 21.80
C ASP A 111 10.24 -10.52 20.45
N HIS A 112 11.23 -9.69 20.08
CA HIS A 112 12.62 -10.06 19.78
C HIS A 112 13.32 -8.87 19.09
N TYR A 113 14.45 -8.48 19.67
CA TYR A 113 15.53 -7.60 19.18
C TYR A 113 15.34 -6.94 17.80
N PHE A 114 14.53 -5.87 17.72
CA PHE A 114 14.63 -4.92 16.60
C PHE A 114 15.55 -3.79 17.05
N PRO A 115 16.79 -3.71 16.55
CA PRO A 115 17.71 -2.68 17.00
C PRO A 115 17.31 -1.33 16.40
N GLN A 116 16.48 -0.58 17.14
CA GLN A 116 16.20 0.83 16.86
C GLN A 116 17.47 1.69 16.62
N PRO A 117 18.63 1.41 17.25
CA PRO A 117 19.88 2.11 16.94
C PRO A 117 20.39 1.81 15.52
N LEU A 118 20.31 0.55 15.08
CA LEU A 118 20.81 0.10 13.77
C LEU A 118 20.01 0.73 12.63
N LEU A 119 18.69 0.81 12.78
CA LEU A 119 17.83 1.51 11.82
C LEU A 119 18.11 3.00 11.78
N LYS A 120 18.34 3.66 12.92
CA LYS A 120 18.70 5.09 12.91
C LYS A 120 20.04 5.33 12.23
N GLU A 121 21.04 4.48 12.46
CA GLU A 121 22.36 4.59 11.82
C GLU A 121 22.29 4.26 10.33
N GLU A 122 21.65 3.16 9.94
CA GLU A 122 21.53 2.77 8.52
C GLU A 122 20.66 3.74 7.72
N VAL A 123 19.56 4.22 8.30
CA VAL A 123 18.70 5.23 7.65
C VAL A 123 19.41 6.59 7.59
N ALA A 124 20.18 6.97 8.62
CA ALA A 124 21.03 8.17 8.56
C ALA A 124 22.12 8.05 7.48
N LEU A 125 22.66 6.85 7.26
CA LEU A 125 23.62 6.56 6.18
C LEU A 125 22.98 6.48 4.79
N CYS A 126 21.65 6.33 4.68
CA CYS A 126 20.93 6.37 3.40
C CYS A 126 20.54 7.80 2.98
N LEU A 127 20.74 8.79 3.86
CA LEU A 127 20.28 10.17 3.68
C LEU A 127 21.45 11.19 3.64
N GLN A 128 22.68 10.69 3.53
CA GLN A 128 23.91 11.48 3.29
C GLN A 128 24.34 11.32 1.83
#